data_AF-A0A645HKK2-F1
#
_entry.id   AF-A0A645HKK2-F1
#
_cell.length_a   1.000
_cell.length_b   1.000
_cell.length_c   1.000
_cell.angle_alpha   90.00
_cell.angle_beta   90.00
_cell.angle_gamma   90.00
#
_symmetry.space_group_name_H-M   'P 1'
#
loop_
_entity.id
_entity.type
_entity.pdbx_description
1 polymer ?
#
loop_
_entity_poly.entity_id
_entity_poly.type
_entity_poly.pdbx_seq_one_letter_code
_entity_poly.pdbx_strand_id
1 'polypeptide(L)' 'MNIEMESSALYTIGHLRGVRTACICGTSGNLTNQEVIYTEKNVKLAEAWEREIRIVLETIYRFEQRKNA' A
#
# COMPACT_ATOMS: atom_id res chain seq x y z
N MET A 1 4.97 1.42 -11.51
CA MET A 1 5.10 -0.02 -11.16
C MET A 1 6.05 -0.09 -9.98
N ASN A 2 5.65 -0.72 -8.86
CA ASN A 2 6.48 -0.88 -7.66
C ASN A 2 6.96 -2.33 -7.52
N ILE A 3 7.90 -2.55 -6.60
CA ILE A 3 8.41 -3.86 -6.21
C ILE A 3 8.25 -3.95 -4.69
N GLU A 4 7.52 -4.95 -4.20
CA GLU A 4 7.33 -5.32 -2.80
C GLU A 4 7.21 -6.85 -2.71
N MET A 5 7.07 -7.44 -1.52
CA MET A 5 7.29 -8.87 -1.33
C MET A 5 6.02 -9.66 -0.93
N GLU A 6 4.94 -8.98 -0.54
CA GLU A 6 3.79 -9.59 0.13
C GLU A 6 2.54 -9.66 -0.73
N SER A 7 2.29 -8.68 -1.61
CA SER A 7 1.02 -8.51 -2.31
C SER A 7 0.70 -9.67 -3.25
N SER A 8 1.72 -10.27 -3.87
CA SER A 8 1.55 -11.42 -4.77
C SER A 8 0.89 -12.62 -4.06
N ALA A 9 1.31 -12.92 -2.83
CA ALA A 9 0.73 -13.98 -2.02
C ALA A 9 -0.67 -13.60 -1.53
N LEU A 10 -0.85 -12.35 -1.06
CA LEU A 10 -2.16 -11.87 -0.57
C LEU A 10 -3.23 -11.92 -1.67
N TYR A 11 -2.90 -11.50 -2.89
CA TYR A 11 -3.84 -11.52 -4.01
C TYR A 11 -4.14 -12.93 -4.48
N THR A 12 -3.13 -13.81 -4.51
CA THR A 12 -3.33 -15.22 -4.87
C THR A 12 -4.27 -15.91 -3.89
N ILE A 13 -4.00 -15.80 -2.59
CA ILE A 13 -4.85 -16.41 -1.56
C ILE A 13 -6.23 -15.73 -1.51
N GLY A 14 -6.28 -14.40 -1.64
CA GLY A 14 -7.53 -13.66 -1.68
C GLY A 14 -8.45 -14.12 -2.81
N HIS A 15 -7.89 -14.29 -4.00
CA HIS A 15 -8.59 -14.86 -5.15
C HIS A 15 -9.10 -16.29 -4.86
N LEU A 16 -8.24 -17.17 -4.36
CA LEU A 16 -8.62 -18.56 -4.02
C LEU A 16 -9.70 -18.64 -2.94
N ARG A 17 -9.75 -17.66 -2.02
CA ARG A 17 -10.75 -17.59 -0.94
C ARG A 17 -12.01 -16.81 -1.34
N GLY A 18 -12.08 -16.25 -2.54
CA GLY A 18 -13.23 -15.45 -2.99
C GLY A 18 -13.39 -14.13 -2.23
N VAL A 19 -12.32 -13.58 -1.66
CA VAL A 19 -12.35 -12.30 -0.93
C VAL A 19 -11.67 -11.19 -1.72
N ARG A 20 -12.15 -9.96 -1.53
CA ARG A 20 -11.54 -8.77 -2.15
C ARG A 20 -10.27 -8.43 -1.38
N THR A 21 -9.17 -8.24 -2.11
CA THR A 21 -7.87 -7.84 -1.56
C THR A 21 -7.35 -6.63 -2.34
N ALA A 22 -6.62 -5.77 -1.66
CA ALA A 22 -5.98 -4.60 -2.23
C ALA A 22 -4.76 -4.23 -1.37
N CYS A 23 -3.74 -3.66 -2.00
CA CYS A 23 -2.54 -3.17 -1.34
C CYS A 23 -2.17 -1.82 -1.97
N ILE A 24 -1.74 -0.90 -1.13
CA ILE A 24 -1.05 0.32 -1.51
C ILE A 24 0.28 0.33 -0.76
N CYS A 25 1.29 1.06 -1.26
CA CYS A 25 2.60 1.11 -0.64
C CYS A 25 3.23 2.50 -0.78
N GLY A 26 3.76 3.02 0.32
CA GLY A 26 4.71 4.13 0.31
C GLY A 26 6.02 3.72 -0.37
N THR A 27 6.47 4.51 -1.34
CA THR A 27 7.73 4.24 -2.06
C THR A 27 8.93 4.64 -1.20
N SER A 28 9.75 3.68 -0.81
CA SER A 28 10.98 3.90 -0.02
C SER A 28 12.17 4.35 -0.87
N GLY A 29 12.18 3.98 -2.15
CA GLY A 29 13.19 4.39 -3.11
C GLY A 29 12.72 4.14 -4.54
N ASN A 30 13.34 4.83 -5.48
CA ASN A 30 13.03 4.72 -6.89
C ASN A 30 14.30 4.38 -7.67
N LEU A 31 14.33 3.15 -8.20
CA LEU A 31 15.48 2.65 -8.95
C LEU A 31 15.59 3.26 -10.36
N THR A 32 14.51 3.83 -10.88
CA THR A 32 14.50 4.45 -12.22
C THR A 32 15.30 5.75 -12.24
N ASN A 33 15.23 6.52 -11.15
CA ASN A 33 15.97 7.78 -10.98
C ASN A 33 17.10 7.67 -9.95
N GLN A 34 17.41 6.45 -9.48
CA GLN A 34 18.44 6.16 -8.47
C GLN A 34 18.23 6.88 -7.12
N GLU A 35 17.00 7.29 -6.78
CA GLU A 35 16.67 7.87 -5.49
C GLU A 35 16.52 6.75 -4.44
N VAL A 36 17.63 6.36 -3.82
CA VAL A 36 17.63 5.34 -2.76
C VAL A 36 18.35 5.87 -1.53
N ILE A 37 17.63 5.89 -0.40
CA ILE A 37 18.10 6.48 0.86
C ILE A 37 18.48 5.36 1.83
N TYR A 38 19.78 5.23 2.14
CA TYR A 38 20.30 4.20 3.05
C TYR A 38 20.88 4.76 4.35
N THR A 39 21.51 5.93 4.29
CA THR A 39 22.36 6.44 5.38
C THR A 39 21.71 7.56 6.20
N GLU A 40 20.58 8.09 5.74
CA GLU A 40 19.88 9.20 6.38
C GLU A 40 18.39 8.90 6.57
N LYS A 41 17.73 9.75 7.35
CA LYS A 41 16.29 9.60 7.63
C LYS A 41 15.48 9.89 6.36
N ASN A 42 14.74 8.89 5.90
CA ASN A 42 13.81 9.03 4.79
C ASN A 42 12.49 9.70 5.23
N VAL A 43 12.47 11.04 5.31
CA VAL A 43 11.30 11.82 5.72
C VAL A 43 10.11 11.61 4.79
N LYS A 44 10.36 11.51 3.47
CA LYS A 44 9.30 11.27 2.47
C LYS A 44 8.59 9.95 2.69
N LEU A 45 9.33 8.89 3.05
CA LEU A 45 8.73 7.58 3.36
C LEU A 45 7.84 7.65 4.60
N ALA A 46 8.29 8.34 5.66
CA ALA A 46 7.48 8.53 6.86
C ALA A 46 6.17 9.28 6.57
N GLU A 47 6.23 10.33 5.73
CA GLU A 47 5.02 11.02 5.25
C GLU A 47 4.14 10.12 4.38
N ALA A 48 4.75 9.28 3.54
CA ALA A 48 4.03 8.35 2.69
C ALA A 48 3.22 7.35 3.54
N TRP A 49 3.80 6.80 4.60
CA TRP A 49 3.07 5.93 5.53
C TRP A 49 1.86 6.61 6.17
N GLU A 50 2.02 7.84 6.64
CA GLU A 50 0.90 8.60 7.23
C GLU A 50 -0.24 8.83 6.21
N ARG A 51 0.12 9.20 4.97
CA ARG A 51 -0.87 9.37 3.89
C ARG A 51 -1.54 8.06 3.51
N GLU A 52 -0.75 7.00 3.40
CA GLU A 52 -1.21 5.65 3.06
C GLU A 52 -2.24 5.16 4.08
N ILE A 53 -1.94 5.25 5.38
CA ILE A 53 -2.86 4.85 6.45
C ILE A 53 -4.18 5.60 6.34
N ARG A 54 -4.16 6.93 6.15
CA ARG A 54 -5.38 7.73 5.99
C ARG A 54 -6.21 7.27 4.79
N ILE A 55 -5.56 7.00 3.66
CA ILE A 55 -6.22 6.51 2.44
C ILE A 55 -6.85 5.14 2.69
N VAL A 56 -6.15 4.21 3.33
CA VAL A 56 -6.68 2.87 3.65
C VAL A 56 -7.91 2.99 4.56
N LEU A 57 -7.81 3.76 5.65
CA LEU A 57 -8.91 3.93 6.60
C LEU A 57 -10.16 4.53 5.94
N GLU A 58 -10.00 5.59 5.15
CA GLU A 58 -11.11 6.20 4.42
C GLU A 58 -11.70 5.26 3.36
N THR A 59 -10.84 4.49 2.68
CA THR A 59 -11.28 3.51 1.68
C THR A 59 -12.13 2.41 2.32
N ILE A 60 -11.68 1.86 3.45
CA ILE A 60 -12.43 0.85 4.20
C ILE A 60 -13.76 1.45 4.70
N TYR A 61 -13.74 2.65 5.28
CA TYR A 61 -14.96 3.32 5.72
C TYR A 61 -15.99 3.45 4.59
N ARG A 62 -15.60 4.00 3.43
CA ARG A 62 -16.48 4.11 2.27
C ARG A 62 -16.94 2.77 1.72
N PHE A 63 -16.06 1.77 1.75
CA PHE A 63 -16.37 0.43 1.28
C PHE A 63 -17.46 -0.21 2.14
N GLU A 64 -17.36 -0.09 3.46
CA GLU A 64 -18.37 -0.59 4.39
C GLU A 64 -19.69 0.19 4.28
N GLN A 65 -19.66 1.52 4.13
CA GLN A 65 -20.87 2.32 3.91
C GLN A 65 -21.64 1.88 2.66
N ARG A 66 -20.94 1.58 1.56
CA ARG A 66 -21.57 1.08 0.31
C ARG A 66 -22.12 -0.34 0.42
N LYS A 67 -21.63 -1.14 1.36
CA LYS A 67 -22.10 -2.51 1.59
C LYS A 67 -23.38 -2.53 2.43
N ASN A 68 -23.57 -1.54 3.30
CA ASN A 68 -24.73 -1.39 4.18
C ASN A 68 -25.84 -0.51 3.61
N ALA A 69 -25.62 0.11 2.44
CA ALA A 69 -26.60 0.90 1.69
C ALA A 69 -27.35 0.00 0.68
#